data_AF-A0A7W9BUE0-F1
#
_entry.id   AF-A0A7W9BUE0-F1
#
_cell.length_a   1.000
_cell.length_b   1.000
_cell.length_c   1.000
_cell.angle_alpha   90.00
_cell.angle_beta   90.00
_cell.angle_gamma   90.00
#
_symmetry.space_group_name_H-M   'P 1'
#
loop_
_entity.id
_entity.type
_entity.pdbx_description
1 polymer ?
#
loop_
_entity_poly.entity_id
_entity_poly.type
_entity_poly.pdbx_seq_one_letter_code
_entity_poly.pdbx_strand_id
1 'polypeptide(L)'
;MSVGLSPATLPFFRELGDLKRIHSAAASGSIAERLFRDGWAALFDGQAPATVMKQVVAAALVAARLGDLDLAALQALGTGEQAVVILNRSFDEVTGDMDPALCARLRGALSSGRPAAGDVPAFVDKLARQPRAGVTCPGQPRIMLQPAENHAEHCLMVAVYGVVASPWYGADPVAVFLAGMAHHLHNADMPDSGYSGEMLLGGMLDTVIVHAREAAFRELADVPELEADVRAALAPIGGDETSEARAFHVADVLDRVLEIEQHMRAARLTMGVVLDDYGLVHDGPVKAFHDEILATTGLSGRA
;
A
#
# COMPACT_ATOMS: atom_id res chain seq x y z
N MET A 1 3.37 10.29 24.59
CA MET A 1 2.93 11.39 23.70
C MET A 1 2.69 10.75 22.35
N SER A 2 1.52 10.93 21.74
CA SER A 2 1.26 10.40 20.39
C SER A 2 2.23 11.11 19.42
N VAL A 3 3.09 10.33 18.76
CA VAL A 3 3.96 10.83 17.69
C VAL A 3 3.03 11.14 16.53
N GLY A 4 2.70 12.41 16.30
CA GLY A 4 1.82 12.85 15.22
C GLY A 4 2.52 12.87 13.85
N LEU A 5 1.75 13.21 12.80
CA LEU A 5 2.29 13.45 11.46
C LEU A 5 3.47 14.42 11.53
N SER A 6 4.65 13.97 11.10
CA SER A 6 5.87 14.77 11.10
C SER A 6 6.79 14.37 9.95
N PRO A 7 7.75 15.23 9.55
CA PRO A 7 8.72 14.87 8.51
C PRO A 7 9.52 13.60 8.82
N ALA A 8 9.70 13.25 10.10
CA ALA A 8 10.40 12.04 10.54
C ALA A 8 9.67 10.75 10.15
N THR A 9 8.34 10.80 9.95
CA THR A 9 7.54 9.63 9.54
C THR A 9 7.63 9.34 8.04
N LEU A 10 8.03 10.32 7.21
CA LEU A 10 8.01 10.20 5.75
C LEU A 10 8.90 9.07 5.19
N PRO A 11 10.15 8.84 5.66
CA PRO A 11 10.97 7.74 5.17
C PRO A 11 10.27 6.39 5.23
N PHE A 12 9.51 6.15 6.29
CA PHE A 12 8.76 4.91 6.46
C PHE A 12 7.60 4.76 5.46
N PHE A 13 6.79 5.82 5.26
CA PHE A 13 5.73 5.78 4.24
C PHE A 13 6.28 5.61 2.83
N ARG A 14 7.46 6.17 2.54
CA ARG A 14 8.13 5.99 1.25
C ARG A 14 8.43 4.51 0.96
N GLU A 15 8.96 3.80 1.95
CA GLU A 15 9.31 2.38 1.82
C GLU A 15 8.08 1.49 1.65
N LEU A 16 7.00 1.79 2.38
CA LEU A 16 5.72 1.09 2.16
C LEU A 16 5.19 1.31 0.74
N GLY A 17 5.29 2.53 0.21
CA GLY A 17 4.89 2.85 -1.16
C GLY A 17 5.66 2.05 -2.21
N ASP A 18 6.88 1.61 -1.90
CA ASP A 18 7.68 0.78 -2.82
C ASP A 18 7.07 -0.63 -3.02
N LEU A 19 6.18 -1.09 -2.12
CA LEU A 19 5.47 -2.37 -2.28
C LEU A 19 4.61 -2.44 -3.55
N LYS A 20 4.23 -1.29 -4.11
CA LYS A 20 3.55 -1.17 -5.41
C LYS A 20 4.46 -1.55 -6.59
N ARG A 21 5.76 -1.72 -6.37
CA ARG A 21 6.76 -2.03 -7.42
C ARG A 21 7.54 -3.31 -7.15
N ILE A 22 7.30 -3.97 -6.02
CA ILE A 22 7.95 -5.24 -5.70
C ILE A 22 7.11 -6.40 -6.26
N HIS A 23 7.70 -7.11 -7.22
CA HIS A 23 7.13 -8.30 -7.84
C HIS A 23 7.95 -9.54 -7.45
N SER A 24 7.33 -10.71 -7.54
CA SER A 24 7.99 -11.98 -7.27
C SER A 24 7.58 -13.03 -8.28
N ALA A 25 8.52 -13.89 -8.67
CA ALA A 25 8.31 -14.82 -9.78
C ALA A 25 7.18 -15.84 -9.56
N ALA A 26 6.82 -16.09 -8.29
CA ALA A 26 5.82 -17.08 -7.92
C ALA A 26 4.37 -16.59 -8.07
N ALA A 27 4.12 -15.29 -8.22
CA ALA A 27 2.78 -14.73 -8.26
C ALA A 27 2.70 -13.47 -9.13
N SER A 28 1.53 -13.23 -9.73
CA SER A 28 1.26 -12.01 -10.49
C SER A 28 1.06 -10.79 -9.57
N GLY A 29 1.12 -9.60 -10.17
CA GLY A 29 0.90 -8.34 -9.45
C GLY A 29 2.07 -7.94 -8.56
N SER A 30 2.00 -6.75 -8.00
CA SER A 30 2.92 -6.30 -6.95
C SER A 30 2.52 -6.89 -5.60
N ILE A 31 3.37 -6.76 -4.57
CA ILE A 31 2.99 -7.13 -3.19
C ILE A 31 1.72 -6.38 -2.78
N ALA A 32 1.63 -5.10 -3.13
CA ALA A 32 0.47 -4.29 -2.79
C ALA A 32 -0.82 -4.78 -3.48
N GLU A 33 -0.77 -5.12 -4.77
CA GLU A 33 -1.92 -5.69 -5.46
C GLU A 33 -2.37 -7.03 -4.84
N ARG A 34 -1.42 -7.91 -4.48
CA ARG A 34 -1.75 -9.20 -3.85
C ARG A 34 -2.38 -9.03 -2.48
N LEU A 35 -1.83 -8.17 -1.63
CA LEU A 35 -2.39 -7.91 -0.31
C LEU A 35 -3.78 -7.25 -0.39
N PHE A 36 -4.04 -6.42 -1.40
CA PHE A 36 -5.38 -5.90 -1.68
C PHE A 36 -6.35 -7.04 -2.01
N ARG A 37 -5.96 -7.92 -2.93
CA ARG A 37 -6.77 -9.06 -3.36
C ARG A 37 -7.01 -10.06 -2.22
N ASP A 38 -5.96 -10.45 -1.51
CA ASP A 38 -6.03 -11.38 -0.37
C ASP A 38 -6.88 -10.79 0.77
N GLY A 39 -6.79 -9.48 1.00
CA GLY A 39 -7.64 -8.78 1.97
C GLY A 39 -9.12 -8.81 1.59
N TRP A 40 -9.47 -8.51 0.34
CA TRP A 40 -10.86 -8.62 -0.13
C TRP A 40 -11.37 -10.06 -0.14
N ALA A 41 -10.53 -11.04 -0.49
CA ALA A 41 -10.90 -12.46 -0.44
C ALA A 41 -11.29 -12.87 0.98
N ALA A 42 -10.48 -12.48 1.99
CA ALA A 42 -10.78 -12.78 3.38
C ALA A 42 -12.04 -12.08 3.89
N LEU A 43 -12.26 -10.81 3.51
CA LEU A 43 -13.50 -10.10 3.85
C LEU A 43 -14.73 -10.78 3.24
N PHE A 44 -14.64 -11.16 1.96
CA PHE A 44 -15.73 -11.79 1.22
C PHE A 44 -16.03 -13.21 1.72
N ASP A 45 -15.02 -13.93 2.23
CA ASP A 45 -15.17 -15.20 2.96
C ASP A 45 -15.76 -15.03 4.38
N GLY A 46 -16.12 -13.80 4.77
CA GLY A 46 -16.79 -13.50 6.04
C GLY A 46 -15.85 -13.36 7.23
N GLN A 47 -14.54 -13.20 7.02
CA GLN A 47 -13.62 -12.91 8.12
C GLN A 47 -13.86 -11.52 8.68
N ALA A 48 -13.75 -11.39 10.01
CA ALA A 48 -13.98 -10.12 10.69
C ALA A 48 -13.01 -9.03 10.18
N PRO A 49 -13.50 -7.82 9.82
CA PRO A 49 -12.66 -6.74 9.30
C PRO A 49 -11.45 -6.40 10.20
N ALA A 50 -11.64 -6.45 11.52
CA ALA A 50 -10.57 -6.21 12.48
C ALA A 50 -9.43 -7.25 12.41
N THR A 51 -9.72 -8.49 12.01
CA THR A 51 -8.73 -9.55 11.80
C THR A 51 -7.98 -9.34 10.49
N VAL A 52 -8.72 -9.12 9.39
CA VAL A 52 -8.15 -8.87 8.07
C VAL A 52 -7.23 -7.64 8.10
N MET A 53 -7.68 -6.54 8.69
CA MET A 53 -6.89 -5.33 8.90
C MET A 53 -5.54 -5.64 9.56
N LYS A 54 -5.53 -6.45 10.65
CA LYS A 54 -4.28 -6.77 11.35
C LYS A 54 -3.33 -7.55 10.45
N GLN A 55 -3.82 -8.58 9.75
CA GLN A 55 -2.99 -9.43 8.90
C GLN A 55 -2.44 -8.67 7.70
N VAL A 56 -3.28 -7.91 7.00
CA VAL A 56 -2.89 -7.13 5.82
C VAL A 56 -1.85 -6.06 6.20
N VAL A 57 -2.13 -5.27 7.24
CA VAL A 57 -1.23 -4.20 7.65
C VAL A 57 0.08 -4.76 8.22
N ALA A 58 0.03 -5.80 9.06
CA ALA A 58 1.25 -6.41 9.57
C ALA A 58 2.12 -7.05 8.47
N ALA A 59 1.48 -7.65 7.46
CA ALA A 59 2.19 -8.19 6.30
C ALA A 59 2.85 -7.08 5.46
N ALA A 60 2.15 -5.96 5.22
CA ALA A 60 2.73 -4.80 4.52
C ALA A 60 3.93 -4.22 5.28
N LEU A 61 3.84 -4.08 6.61
CA LEU A 61 4.94 -3.59 7.44
C LEU A 61 6.19 -4.47 7.34
N VAL A 62 6.02 -5.79 7.40
CA VAL A 62 7.16 -6.71 7.25
C VAL A 62 7.71 -6.71 5.82
N ALA A 63 6.83 -6.63 4.82
CA ALA A 63 7.22 -6.59 3.42
C ALA A 63 8.10 -5.38 3.07
N ALA A 64 8.01 -4.27 3.81
CA ALA A 64 8.87 -3.10 3.61
C ALA A 64 10.38 -3.41 3.70
N ARG A 65 10.77 -4.44 4.46
CA ARG A 65 12.17 -4.90 4.56
C ARG A 65 12.41 -6.26 3.89
N LEU A 66 11.46 -7.17 4.02
CA LEU A 66 11.63 -8.55 3.54
C LEU A 66 11.11 -8.79 2.12
N GLY A 67 10.47 -7.80 1.49
CA GLY A 67 9.77 -8.01 0.23
C GLY A 67 8.76 -9.14 0.37
N ASP A 68 8.78 -10.10 -0.56
CA ASP A 68 7.81 -11.22 -0.60
C ASP A 68 8.24 -12.41 0.27
N LEU A 69 9.26 -12.28 1.13
CA LEU A 69 9.62 -13.28 2.14
C LEU A 69 8.66 -13.22 3.34
N ASP A 70 7.39 -13.56 3.08
CA ASP A 70 6.35 -13.67 4.09
C ASP A 70 6.47 -14.95 4.95
N LEU A 71 5.53 -15.15 5.88
CA LEU A 71 5.51 -16.33 6.76
C LEU A 71 5.54 -17.65 5.96
N ALA A 72 4.73 -17.76 4.91
CA ALA A 72 4.62 -18.99 4.13
C ALA A 72 5.89 -19.24 3.32
N ALA A 73 6.47 -18.20 2.72
CA ALA A 73 7.74 -18.28 2.01
C ALA A 73 8.89 -18.69 2.95
N LEU A 74 9.00 -18.07 4.13
CA LEU A 74 10.01 -18.42 5.14
C LEU A 74 9.85 -19.86 5.62
N GLN A 75 8.62 -20.33 5.84
CA GLN A 75 8.35 -21.71 6.24
C GLN A 75 8.73 -22.69 5.13
N ALA A 76 8.39 -22.40 3.88
CA ALA A 76 8.75 -23.22 2.72
C ALA A 76 10.27 -23.31 2.52
N LEU A 77 11.01 -22.26 2.91
CA LEU A 77 12.47 -22.22 2.92
C LEU A 77 13.10 -22.95 4.13
N GLY A 78 12.29 -23.59 4.99
CA GLY A 78 12.78 -24.44 6.07
C GLY A 78 13.15 -23.71 7.37
N THR A 79 12.69 -22.48 7.57
CA THR A 79 13.00 -21.72 8.81
C THR A 79 12.22 -22.20 10.03
N GLY A 80 11.12 -22.95 9.85
CA GLY A 80 10.30 -23.47 10.95
C GLY A 80 9.82 -22.36 11.90
N GLU A 81 9.98 -22.56 13.21
CA GLU A 81 9.58 -21.58 14.23
C GLU A 81 10.37 -20.26 14.15
N GLN A 82 11.54 -20.26 13.52
CA GLN A 82 12.34 -19.03 13.35
C GLN A 82 11.70 -18.04 12.36
N ALA A 83 10.73 -18.47 11.55
CA ALA A 83 10.00 -17.59 10.64
C ALA A 83 9.41 -16.39 11.40
N VAL A 84 8.67 -16.66 12.49
CA VAL A 84 8.04 -15.60 13.29
C VAL A 84 9.08 -14.69 13.94
N VAL A 85 10.24 -15.20 14.35
CA VAL A 85 11.35 -14.40 14.90
C VAL A 85 11.91 -13.45 13.83
N ILE A 86 12.07 -13.92 12.59
CA ILE A 86 12.50 -13.09 11.44
C ILE A 86 11.47 -11.99 11.16
N LEU A 87 10.18 -12.34 11.11
CA LEU A 87 9.10 -11.37 10.88
C LEU A 87 9.05 -10.31 11.98
N ASN A 88 9.23 -10.68 13.25
CA ASN A 88 9.27 -9.72 14.36
C ASN A 88 10.44 -8.75 14.22
N ARG A 89 11.64 -9.24 13.88
CA ARG A 89 12.80 -8.35 13.65
C ARG A 89 12.53 -7.36 12.52
N SER A 90 11.99 -7.85 11.40
CA SER A 90 11.61 -6.98 10.28
C SER A 90 10.56 -5.95 10.67
N PHE A 91 9.59 -6.32 11.50
CA PHE A 91 8.56 -5.41 12.00
C PHE A 91 9.19 -4.33 12.90
N ASP A 92 10.11 -4.70 13.79
CA ASP A 92 10.76 -3.77 14.71
C ASP A 92 11.63 -2.72 13.99
N GLU A 93 12.26 -3.08 12.86
CA GLU A 93 13.06 -2.17 12.02
C GLU A 93 12.26 -0.99 11.43
N VAL A 94 10.94 -1.12 11.30
CA VAL A 94 10.10 -0.12 10.62
C VAL A 94 9.04 0.52 11.53
N THR A 95 8.86 0.03 12.75
CA THR A 95 7.76 0.45 13.65
C THR A 95 8.22 1.24 14.88
N GLY A 96 9.50 1.62 14.97
CA GLY A 96 10.07 2.30 16.14
C GLY A 96 9.36 3.60 16.54
N ASP A 97 8.84 4.36 15.56
CA ASP A 97 8.15 5.64 15.79
C ASP A 97 6.61 5.53 15.75
N MET A 98 6.06 4.31 15.59
CA MET A 98 4.62 4.09 15.56
C MET A 98 4.00 4.04 16.97
N ASP A 99 2.68 4.24 17.05
CA ASP A 99 1.95 4.12 18.31
C ASP A 99 2.12 2.72 18.94
N PRO A 100 2.59 2.61 20.20
CA PRO A 100 2.89 1.33 20.82
C PRO A 100 1.68 0.37 20.93
N ALA A 101 0.47 0.90 21.12
CA ALA A 101 -0.73 0.06 21.24
C ALA A 101 -1.13 -0.53 19.88
N LEU A 102 -1.03 0.28 18.82
CA LEU A 102 -1.19 -0.21 17.44
C LEU A 102 -0.13 -1.25 17.11
N CYS A 103 1.14 -1.00 17.45
CA CYS A 103 2.24 -1.94 17.22
C CYS A 103 1.99 -3.30 17.90
N ALA A 104 1.60 -3.30 19.18
CA ALA A 104 1.28 -4.52 19.90
C ALA A 104 0.14 -5.30 19.23
N ARG A 105 -0.90 -4.60 18.77
CA ARG A 105 -2.04 -5.20 18.07
C ARG A 105 -1.64 -5.85 16.74
N LEU A 106 -0.81 -5.19 15.93
CA LEU A 106 -0.37 -5.68 14.62
C LEU A 106 0.66 -6.80 14.75
N ARG A 107 1.60 -6.69 15.70
CA ARG A 107 2.61 -7.72 15.99
C ARG A 107 1.98 -9.07 16.31
N GLY A 108 0.85 -9.07 17.01
CA GLY A 108 0.09 -10.29 17.33
C GLY A 108 -0.43 -11.06 16.11
N ALA A 109 -0.51 -10.44 14.93
CA ALA A 109 -0.96 -11.11 13.71
C ALA A 109 0.18 -11.74 12.89
N LEU A 110 1.45 -11.49 13.22
CA LEU A 110 2.60 -11.99 12.45
C LEU A 110 2.65 -13.52 12.39
N SER A 111 2.21 -14.21 13.45
CA SER A 111 2.14 -15.68 13.49
C SER A 111 1.04 -16.26 12.60
N SER A 112 0.06 -15.46 12.21
CA SER A 112 -1.01 -15.86 11.29
C SER A 112 -0.66 -15.59 9.83
N GLY A 113 0.38 -14.81 9.56
CA GLY A 113 0.75 -14.38 8.21
C GLY A 113 -0.30 -13.45 7.58
N ARG A 114 -0.12 -13.17 6.28
CA ARG A 114 -1.12 -12.46 5.48
C ARG A 114 -2.37 -13.33 5.28
N PRO A 115 -3.52 -12.74 4.91
CA PRO A 115 -4.70 -13.52 4.58
C PRO A 115 -4.43 -14.51 3.44
N ALA A 116 -5.17 -15.62 3.43
CA ALA A 116 -5.07 -16.60 2.35
C ALA A 116 -5.67 -16.05 1.05
N ALA A 117 -5.06 -16.41 -0.07
CA ALA A 117 -5.66 -16.16 -1.38
C ALA A 117 -6.98 -16.92 -1.52
N GLY A 118 -7.95 -16.32 -2.21
CA GLY A 118 -9.27 -16.91 -2.42
C GLY A 118 -10.05 -16.23 -3.55
N ASP A 119 -11.34 -16.55 -3.60
CA ASP A 119 -12.30 -15.91 -4.50
C ASP A 119 -12.52 -14.45 -4.09
N VAL A 120 -12.69 -13.58 -5.08
CA VAL A 120 -12.92 -12.15 -4.88
C VAL A 120 -14.08 -11.67 -5.75
N PRO A 121 -14.80 -10.62 -5.31
CA PRO A 121 -15.71 -9.90 -6.20
C PRO A 121 -14.99 -9.41 -7.46
N ALA A 122 -15.70 -9.36 -8.59
CA ALA A 122 -15.12 -8.99 -9.88
C ALA A 122 -14.54 -7.57 -9.90
N PHE A 123 -15.08 -6.64 -9.09
CA PHE A 123 -14.54 -5.29 -8.95
C PHE A 123 -13.08 -5.29 -8.49
N VAL A 124 -12.64 -6.27 -7.70
CA VAL A 124 -11.26 -6.35 -7.21
C VAL A 124 -10.30 -6.50 -8.38
N ASP A 125 -10.60 -7.40 -9.32
CA ASP A 125 -9.80 -7.62 -10.51
C ASP A 125 -9.92 -6.50 -11.54
N LYS A 126 -11.05 -5.78 -11.57
CA LYS A 126 -11.17 -4.56 -12.39
C LYS A 126 -10.24 -3.46 -11.85
N LEU A 127 -10.21 -3.24 -10.54
CA LEU A 127 -9.35 -2.23 -9.90
C LEU A 127 -7.86 -2.56 -10.04
N ALA A 128 -7.47 -3.83 -9.94
CA ALA A 128 -6.08 -4.27 -10.15
C ALA A 128 -5.61 -4.04 -11.60
N ARG A 129 -6.49 -4.20 -12.59
CA ARG A 129 -6.14 -3.99 -14.00
C ARG A 129 -6.21 -2.53 -14.44
N GLN A 130 -6.95 -1.68 -13.73
CA GLN A 130 -7.14 -0.29 -14.10
C GLN A 130 -6.02 0.60 -13.54
N PRO A 131 -5.18 1.21 -14.39
CA PRO A 131 -4.22 2.19 -13.93
C PRO A 131 -4.93 3.46 -13.46
N ARG A 132 -4.31 4.16 -12.50
CA ARG A 132 -4.70 5.53 -12.16
C ARG A 132 -4.46 6.49 -13.32
N ALA A 133 -5.14 7.63 -13.29
CA ALA A 133 -5.06 8.63 -14.34
C ALA A 133 -3.69 9.33 -14.50
N GLY A 134 -2.73 9.12 -13.60
CA GLY A 134 -1.47 9.87 -13.56
C GLY A 134 -1.67 11.33 -13.13
N VAL A 135 -0.70 12.20 -13.44
CA VAL A 135 -0.80 13.62 -13.06
C VAL A 135 -1.67 14.35 -14.07
N THR A 136 -2.81 14.86 -13.60
CA THR A 136 -3.80 15.58 -14.41
C THR A 136 -4.02 16.98 -13.85
N CYS A 137 -4.20 17.95 -14.76
CA CYS A 137 -4.51 19.34 -14.42
C CYS A 137 -5.37 19.92 -15.56
N PRO A 138 -6.55 20.51 -15.27
CA PRO A 138 -7.37 21.16 -16.28
C PRO A 138 -6.57 22.16 -17.12
N GLY A 139 -6.66 22.03 -18.45
CA GLY A 139 -5.94 22.88 -19.40
C GLY A 139 -4.47 22.50 -19.63
N GLN A 140 -3.95 21.45 -18.98
CA GLN A 140 -2.57 20.96 -19.19
C GLN A 140 -2.56 19.55 -19.80
N PRO A 141 -1.53 19.20 -20.60
CA PRO A 141 -1.29 17.81 -20.98
C PRO A 141 -1.05 16.94 -19.74
N ARG A 142 -1.57 15.71 -19.78
CA ARG A 142 -1.36 14.70 -18.73
C ARG A 142 0.10 14.23 -18.71
N ILE A 143 0.65 14.02 -17.52
CA ILE A 143 1.95 13.34 -17.35
C ILE A 143 1.68 11.87 -17.03
N MET A 144 2.21 10.99 -17.89
CA MET A 144 2.15 9.54 -17.73
C MET A 144 3.49 9.03 -17.19
N LEU A 145 3.46 8.34 -16.06
CA LEU A 145 4.61 7.69 -15.45
C LEU A 145 4.46 6.16 -15.62
N GLN A 146 5.57 5.47 -15.82
CA GLN A 146 5.60 4.01 -16.04
C GLN A 146 6.68 3.37 -15.16
N PRO A 147 6.41 2.21 -14.52
CA PRO A 147 5.11 1.52 -14.50
C PRO A 147 4.04 2.36 -13.78
N ALA A 148 2.79 2.26 -14.24
CA ALA A 148 1.68 2.99 -13.64
C ALA A 148 1.20 2.30 -12.37
N GLU A 149 0.83 3.09 -11.36
CA GLU A 149 0.03 2.63 -10.24
C GLU A 149 -1.37 2.19 -10.71
N ASN A 150 -1.86 1.06 -10.21
CA ASN A 150 -3.25 0.64 -10.37
C ASN A 150 -4.10 0.96 -9.12
N HIS A 151 -5.43 0.88 -9.23
CA HIS A 151 -6.30 1.23 -8.11
C HIS A 151 -6.19 0.26 -6.92
N ALA A 152 -5.87 -1.01 -7.14
CA ALA A 152 -5.68 -1.97 -6.05
C ALA A 152 -4.47 -1.59 -5.18
N GLU A 153 -3.35 -1.26 -5.82
CA GLU A 153 -2.12 -0.78 -5.17
C GLU A 153 -2.38 0.47 -4.33
N HIS A 154 -3.02 1.47 -4.95
CA HIS A 154 -3.38 2.71 -4.28
C HIS A 154 -4.31 2.47 -3.08
N CYS A 155 -5.40 1.72 -3.27
CA CYS A 155 -6.36 1.44 -2.21
C CYS A 155 -5.71 0.74 -1.02
N LEU A 156 -4.84 -0.24 -1.28
CA LEU A 156 -4.12 -0.89 -0.20
C LEU A 156 -3.21 0.08 0.55
N MET A 157 -2.40 0.87 -0.16
CA MET A 157 -1.47 1.79 0.51
C MET A 157 -2.23 2.84 1.32
N VAL A 158 -3.36 3.35 0.82
CA VAL A 158 -4.25 4.23 1.60
C VAL A 158 -4.79 3.52 2.84
N ALA A 159 -5.22 2.26 2.73
CA ALA A 159 -5.68 1.50 3.89
C ALA A 159 -4.57 1.29 4.94
N VAL A 160 -3.37 0.92 4.51
CA VAL A 160 -2.20 0.73 5.38
C VAL A 160 -1.80 2.04 6.05
N TYR A 161 -1.67 3.11 5.27
CA TYR A 161 -1.26 4.42 5.79
C TYR A 161 -2.30 4.98 6.75
N GLY A 162 -3.58 4.80 6.44
CA GLY A 162 -4.68 5.26 7.27
C GLY A 162 -4.71 4.55 8.62
N VAL A 163 -4.45 3.25 8.66
CA VAL A 163 -4.30 2.50 9.92
C VAL A 163 -3.13 3.02 10.74
N VAL A 164 -1.96 3.25 10.12
CA VAL A 164 -0.79 3.83 10.80
C VAL A 164 -1.09 5.24 11.33
N ALA A 165 -1.83 6.05 10.59
CA ALA A 165 -2.19 7.42 10.94
C ALA A 165 -3.34 7.52 11.95
N SER A 166 -4.12 6.45 12.16
CA SER A 166 -5.31 6.45 13.03
C SER A 166 -5.04 6.97 14.45
N PRO A 167 -3.95 6.57 15.14
CA PRO A 167 -3.62 7.08 16.48
C PRO A 167 -3.34 8.59 16.55
N TRP A 168 -3.04 9.27 15.44
CA TRP A 168 -2.81 10.72 15.42
C TRP A 168 -4.10 11.52 15.63
N TYR A 169 -5.23 10.92 15.24
CA TYR A 169 -6.55 11.53 15.31
C TYR A 169 -7.48 10.81 16.29
N GLY A 170 -7.03 9.70 16.89
CA GLY A 170 -7.86 8.83 17.71
C GLY A 170 -8.98 8.15 16.91
N ALA A 171 -8.73 7.85 15.63
CA ALA A 171 -9.67 7.18 14.74
C ALA A 171 -9.78 5.69 15.05
N ASP A 172 -10.93 5.07 14.71
CA ASP A 172 -11.00 3.61 14.63
C ASP A 172 -10.23 3.09 13.40
N PRO A 173 -9.11 2.36 13.59
CA PRO A 173 -8.32 1.85 12.46
C PRO A 173 -9.09 0.84 11.60
N VAL A 174 -10.13 0.18 12.12
CA VAL A 174 -10.91 -0.79 11.33
C VAL A 174 -11.78 -0.06 10.31
N ALA A 175 -12.48 1.00 10.73
CA ALA A 175 -13.24 1.86 9.83
C ALA A 175 -12.33 2.51 8.77
N VAL A 176 -11.16 3.02 9.17
CA VAL A 176 -10.20 3.64 8.24
C VAL A 176 -9.65 2.62 7.23
N PHE A 177 -9.38 1.39 7.67
CA PHE A 177 -8.96 0.31 6.78
C PHE A 177 -10.02 -0.01 5.72
N LEU A 178 -11.28 -0.20 6.12
CA LEU A 178 -12.37 -0.47 5.19
C LEU A 178 -12.58 0.69 4.21
N ALA A 179 -12.50 1.93 4.69
CA ALA A 179 -12.58 3.11 3.82
C ALA A 179 -11.44 3.12 2.79
N GLY A 180 -10.20 2.88 3.22
CA GLY A 180 -9.03 2.78 2.34
C GLY A 180 -9.18 1.67 1.29
N MET A 181 -9.67 0.50 1.67
CA MET A 181 -9.89 -0.62 0.74
C MET A 181 -10.99 -0.34 -0.30
N ALA A 182 -11.94 0.55 -0.02
CA ALA A 182 -13.18 0.71 -0.80
C ALA A 182 -13.39 2.10 -1.45
N HIS A 183 -12.58 3.12 -1.14
CA HIS A 183 -12.87 4.48 -1.59
C HIS A 183 -12.92 4.64 -3.13
N HIS A 184 -12.18 3.81 -3.86
CA HIS A 184 -12.21 3.73 -5.32
C HIS A 184 -13.10 2.63 -5.91
N LEU A 185 -14.07 2.06 -5.17
CA LEU A 185 -15.01 1.08 -5.75
C LEU A 185 -15.68 1.55 -7.05
N HIS A 186 -16.00 2.85 -7.16
CA HIS A 186 -16.55 3.44 -8.37
C HIS A 186 -15.64 3.28 -9.59
N ASN A 187 -14.32 3.21 -9.42
CA ASN A 187 -13.38 3.06 -10.52
C ASN A 187 -13.33 1.65 -11.11
N ALA A 188 -14.03 0.68 -10.53
CA ALA A 188 -14.15 -0.64 -11.13
C ALA A 188 -14.89 -0.58 -12.49
N ASP A 189 -15.92 0.27 -12.58
CA ASP A 189 -16.72 0.45 -13.79
C ASP A 189 -16.64 1.88 -14.37
N MET A 190 -16.00 2.82 -13.65
CA MET A 190 -15.69 4.17 -14.13
C MET A 190 -14.18 4.32 -14.42
N PRO A 191 -13.75 4.34 -15.70
CA PRO A 191 -12.36 4.59 -16.05
C PRO A 191 -11.83 5.89 -15.45
N ASP A 192 -10.66 5.83 -14.82
CA ASP A 192 -10.07 7.00 -14.16
C ASP A 192 -9.60 8.06 -15.17
N SER A 193 -10.41 9.12 -15.28
CA SER A 193 -10.12 10.26 -16.13
C SER A 193 -9.22 11.31 -15.46
N GLY A 194 -9.01 11.19 -14.15
CA GLY A 194 -8.36 12.18 -13.32
C GLY A 194 -9.11 13.52 -13.28
N TYR A 195 -8.49 14.51 -12.64
CA TYR A 195 -9.10 15.81 -12.34
C TYR A 195 -9.58 16.55 -13.60
N SER A 196 -8.84 16.44 -14.71
CA SER A 196 -9.25 17.06 -15.98
C SER A 196 -10.57 16.50 -16.51
N GLY A 197 -10.80 15.17 -16.39
CA GLY A 197 -12.04 14.56 -16.82
C GLY A 197 -13.19 14.79 -15.85
N GLU A 198 -12.93 14.79 -14.56
CA GLU A 198 -13.90 15.15 -13.52
C GLU A 198 -14.47 16.56 -13.76
N MET A 199 -13.61 17.54 -14.07
CA MET A 199 -14.04 18.89 -14.41
C MET A 199 -14.92 18.96 -15.67
N LEU A 200 -14.70 18.07 -16.64
CA LEU A 200 -15.51 17.99 -17.86
C LEU A 200 -16.85 17.28 -17.64
N LEU A 201 -16.92 16.33 -16.71
CA LEU A 201 -18.17 15.72 -16.28
C LEU A 201 -19.08 16.72 -15.54
N GLY A 202 -18.48 17.70 -14.86
CA GLY A 202 -19.20 18.81 -14.23
C GLY A 202 -20.28 18.30 -13.27
N GLY A 203 -21.50 18.84 -13.38
CA GLY A 203 -22.62 18.45 -12.52
C GLY A 203 -23.06 16.98 -12.62
N MET A 204 -22.55 16.22 -13.60
CA MET A 204 -22.84 14.78 -13.73
C MET A 204 -21.88 13.90 -12.92
N LEU A 205 -20.78 14.45 -12.40
CA LEU A 205 -19.72 13.68 -11.75
C LEU A 205 -20.26 12.79 -10.62
N ASP A 206 -20.98 13.38 -9.67
CA ASP A 206 -21.54 12.65 -8.52
C ASP A 206 -22.50 11.55 -8.95
N THR A 207 -23.29 11.80 -9.99
CA THR A 207 -24.24 10.81 -10.54
C THR A 207 -23.50 9.60 -11.10
N VAL A 208 -22.42 9.82 -11.85
CA VAL A 208 -21.62 8.74 -12.45
C VAL A 208 -20.88 7.97 -11.35
N ILE A 209 -20.28 8.66 -10.37
CA ILE A 209 -19.60 8.02 -9.24
C ILE A 209 -20.56 7.12 -8.45
N VAL A 210 -21.75 7.64 -8.11
CA VAL A 210 -22.75 6.86 -7.37
C VAL A 210 -23.18 5.65 -8.18
N HIS A 211 -23.50 5.82 -9.47
CA HIS A 211 -23.94 4.70 -10.31
C HIS A 211 -22.88 3.59 -10.41
N ALA A 212 -21.62 3.97 -10.62
CA ALA A 212 -20.52 3.01 -10.71
C ALA A 212 -20.21 2.34 -9.36
N ARG A 213 -20.29 3.08 -8.25
CA ARG A 213 -20.12 2.51 -6.90
C ARG A 213 -21.20 1.50 -6.55
N GLU A 214 -22.46 1.79 -6.87
CA GLU A 214 -23.58 0.86 -6.66
C GLU A 214 -23.44 -0.42 -7.50
N ALA A 215 -22.76 -0.38 -8.65
CA ALA A 215 -22.43 -1.59 -9.40
C ALA A 215 -21.49 -2.51 -8.62
N ALA A 216 -20.45 -1.96 -7.97
CA ALA A 216 -19.57 -2.74 -7.10
C ALA A 216 -20.29 -3.27 -5.85
N PHE A 217 -21.18 -2.49 -5.23
CA PHE A 217 -21.96 -2.96 -4.08
C PHE A 217 -22.89 -4.13 -4.40
N ARG A 218 -23.45 -4.19 -5.62
CA ARG A 218 -24.24 -5.37 -6.05
C ARG A 218 -23.43 -6.66 -6.06
N GLU A 219 -22.11 -6.59 -6.22
CA GLU A 219 -21.22 -7.76 -6.14
C GLU A 219 -20.97 -8.21 -4.69
N LEU A 220 -21.35 -7.41 -3.69
CA LEU A 220 -21.30 -7.74 -2.25
C LEU A 220 -22.65 -8.22 -1.70
N ALA A 221 -23.68 -8.39 -2.55
CA ALA A 221 -25.04 -8.70 -2.11
C ALA A 221 -25.17 -10.01 -1.30
N ASP A 222 -24.24 -10.96 -1.50
CA ASP A 222 -24.20 -12.23 -0.79
C ASP A 222 -23.54 -12.12 0.60
N VAL A 223 -22.95 -10.96 0.94
CA VAL A 223 -22.30 -10.67 2.23
C VAL A 223 -22.80 -9.32 2.77
N PRO A 224 -24.09 -9.22 3.13
CA PRO A 224 -24.75 -7.94 3.42
C PRO A 224 -24.17 -7.20 4.64
N GLU A 225 -23.62 -7.92 5.61
CA GLU A 225 -22.92 -7.31 6.74
C GLU A 225 -21.67 -6.57 6.29
N LEU A 226 -20.88 -7.15 5.38
CA LEU A 226 -19.71 -6.50 4.80
C LEU A 226 -20.12 -5.28 3.95
N GLU A 227 -21.19 -5.40 3.16
CA GLU A 227 -21.72 -4.25 2.40
C GLU A 227 -22.05 -3.08 3.33
N ALA A 228 -22.76 -3.36 4.44
CA ALA A 228 -23.13 -2.35 5.42
C ALA A 228 -21.90 -1.71 6.08
N ASP A 229 -20.91 -2.51 6.49
CA ASP A 229 -19.67 -2.04 7.09
C ASP A 229 -18.87 -1.13 6.13
N VAL A 230 -18.77 -1.52 4.85
CA VAL A 230 -18.09 -0.72 3.83
C VAL A 230 -18.82 0.60 3.58
N ARG A 231 -20.15 0.58 3.48
CA ARG A 231 -20.93 1.83 3.34
C ARG A 231 -20.74 2.76 4.53
N ALA A 232 -20.75 2.21 5.75
CA ALA A 232 -20.54 2.99 6.97
C ALA A 232 -19.13 3.61 7.00
N ALA A 233 -18.10 2.87 6.58
CA ALA A 233 -16.73 3.36 6.49
C ALA A 233 -16.54 4.44 5.41
N LEU A 234 -17.28 4.36 4.29
CA LEU A 234 -17.20 5.34 3.20
C LEU A 234 -17.98 6.64 3.44
N ALA A 235 -19.02 6.60 4.28
CA ALA A 235 -19.86 7.76 4.55
C ALA A 235 -19.09 9.01 5.06
N PRO A 236 -18.18 8.91 6.05
CA PRO A 236 -17.52 10.09 6.61
C PRO A 236 -16.43 10.70 5.73
N ILE A 237 -15.83 9.94 4.81
CA ILE A 237 -14.65 10.39 4.03
C ILE A 237 -14.97 11.38 2.90
N GLY A 238 -16.22 11.82 2.79
CA GLY A 238 -16.61 12.95 1.93
C GLY A 238 -16.20 14.31 2.48
N GLY A 239 -15.80 14.38 3.76
CA GLY A 239 -15.28 15.57 4.42
C GLY A 239 -14.19 15.20 5.45
N ASP A 240 -13.84 16.11 6.36
CA ASP A 240 -12.76 15.92 7.35
C ASP A 240 -13.23 16.12 8.81
N GLU A 241 -14.55 16.01 9.04
CA GLU A 241 -15.17 16.28 10.33
C GLU A 241 -14.92 15.18 11.38
N THR A 242 -14.77 13.92 10.95
CA THR A 242 -14.50 12.79 11.86
C THR A 242 -13.02 12.43 11.94
N SER A 243 -12.63 11.76 13.02
CA SER A 243 -11.25 11.27 13.19
C SER A 243 -10.86 10.28 12.08
N GLU A 244 -11.78 9.39 11.70
CA GLU A 244 -11.60 8.42 10.62
C GLU A 244 -11.34 9.12 9.29
N ALA A 245 -12.11 10.16 8.98
CA ALA A 245 -11.96 10.90 7.75
C ALA A 245 -10.62 11.65 7.67
N ARG A 246 -10.15 12.23 8.79
CA ARG A 246 -8.83 12.85 8.86
C ARG A 246 -7.69 11.86 8.68
N ALA A 247 -7.76 10.69 9.32
CA ALA A 247 -6.76 9.64 9.14
C ALA A 247 -6.73 9.12 7.70
N PHE A 248 -7.91 8.93 7.09
CA PHE A 248 -8.03 8.56 5.67
C PHE A 248 -7.44 9.63 4.73
N HIS A 249 -7.75 10.91 4.92
CA HIS A 249 -7.25 11.97 4.04
C HIS A 249 -5.73 12.17 4.14
N VAL A 250 -5.14 11.96 5.32
CA VAL A 250 -3.68 11.90 5.45
C VAL A 250 -3.11 10.79 4.58
N ALA A 251 -3.71 9.61 4.62
CA ALA A 251 -3.27 8.46 3.84
C ALA A 251 -3.39 8.68 2.33
N ASP A 252 -4.55 9.13 1.85
CA ASP A 252 -4.78 9.40 0.42
C ASP A 252 -3.82 10.47 -0.14
N VAL A 253 -3.65 11.58 0.59
CA VAL A 253 -2.73 12.64 0.16
C VAL A 253 -1.29 12.17 0.16
N LEU A 254 -0.84 11.46 1.21
CA LEU A 254 0.52 10.95 1.27
C LEU A 254 0.79 9.97 0.13
N ASP A 255 -0.08 8.99 -0.10
CA ASP A 255 0.17 8.01 -1.16
C ASP A 255 0.24 8.65 -2.56
N ARG A 256 -0.69 9.57 -2.87
CA ARG A 256 -0.68 10.29 -4.16
C ARG A 256 0.60 11.10 -4.38
N VAL A 257 1.10 11.77 -3.36
CA VAL A 257 2.33 12.58 -3.45
C VAL A 257 3.56 11.68 -3.51
N LEU A 258 3.60 10.63 -2.69
CA LEU A 258 4.72 9.70 -2.63
C LEU A 258 4.83 8.83 -3.89
N GLU A 259 3.72 8.54 -4.58
CA GLU A 259 3.74 7.93 -5.90
C GLU A 259 4.57 8.76 -6.89
N ILE A 260 4.32 10.08 -6.97
CA ILE A 260 5.07 10.96 -7.86
C ILE A 260 6.52 11.11 -7.37
N GLU A 261 6.71 11.22 -6.06
CA GLU A 261 8.05 11.32 -5.48
C GLU A 261 8.90 10.08 -5.79
N GLN A 262 8.32 8.87 -5.81
CA GLN A 262 9.02 7.63 -6.18
C GLN A 262 9.67 7.74 -7.57
N HIS A 263 8.92 8.21 -8.57
CA HIS A 263 9.45 8.43 -9.93
C HIS A 263 10.53 9.52 -9.93
N MET A 264 10.35 10.58 -9.14
CA MET A 264 11.35 11.64 -9.00
C MET A 264 12.65 11.16 -8.33
N ARG A 265 12.57 10.24 -7.34
CA ARG A 265 13.74 9.62 -6.72
C ARG A 265 14.50 8.79 -7.74
N ALA A 266 13.81 7.94 -8.50
CA ALA A 266 14.41 7.13 -9.56
C ALA A 266 15.12 7.99 -10.62
N ALA A 267 14.48 9.09 -11.05
CA ALA A 267 15.04 10.01 -12.04
C ALA A 267 16.30 10.77 -11.56
N ARG A 268 16.57 10.79 -10.25
CA ARG A 268 17.72 11.48 -9.65
C ARG A 268 18.85 10.53 -9.23
N LEU A 269 18.74 9.24 -9.53
CA LEU A 269 19.77 8.26 -9.17
C LEU A 269 21.10 8.59 -9.85
N THR A 270 22.17 8.43 -9.08
CA THR A 270 23.56 8.56 -9.56
C THR A 270 24.35 7.35 -9.11
N MET A 271 25.49 7.09 -9.76
CA MET A 271 26.38 5.99 -9.36
C MET A 271 26.92 6.14 -7.94
N GLY A 272 27.15 7.37 -7.47
CA GLY A 272 27.57 7.61 -6.08
C GLY A 272 26.51 7.16 -5.08
N VAL A 273 25.24 7.48 -5.31
CA VAL A 273 24.14 6.98 -4.46
C VAL A 273 24.09 5.46 -4.46
N VAL A 274 24.19 4.83 -5.64
CA VAL A 274 24.05 3.37 -5.78
C VAL A 274 25.23 2.61 -5.17
N LEU A 275 26.46 3.07 -5.39
CA LEU A 275 27.67 2.36 -4.96
C LEU A 275 28.11 2.76 -3.54
N ASP A 276 28.02 4.03 -3.18
CA ASP A 276 28.57 4.55 -1.94
C ASP A 276 27.50 4.55 -0.82
N ASP A 277 26.31 5.09 -1.08
CA ASP A 277 25.27 5.20 -0.04
C ASP A 277 24.53 3.86 0.19
N TYR A 278 24.13 3.19 -0.90
CA TYR A 278 23.37 1.93 -0.85
C TYR A 278 24.25 0.68 -0.87
N GLY A 279 25.54 0.81 -1.19
CA GLY A 279 26.47 -0.31 -1.16
C GLY A 279 26.06 -1.46 -2.08
N LEU A 280 25.62 -1.18 -3.33
CA LEU A 280 25.20 -2.21 -4.30
C LEU A 280 26.22 -3.35 -4.41
N VAL A 281 27.51 -3.00 -4.37
CA VAL A 281 28.58 -3.98 -4.13
C VAL A 281 28.76 -4.11 -2.61
N HIS A 282 28.03 -5.06 -2.05
CA HIS A 282 27.96 -5.26 -0.61
C HIS A 282 29.27 -5.81 -0.03
N ASP A 283 29.47 -5.59 1.27
CA ASP A 283 30.55 -6.21 2.02
C ASP A 283 30.43 -7.73 1.99
N GLY A 284 31.57 -8.39 1.79
CA GLY A 284 31.63 -9.85 1.68
C GLY A 284 33.04 -10.35 1.40
N PRO A 285 33.24 -11.68 1.37
CA PRO A 285 34.56 -12.29 1.26
C PRO A 285 35.38 -11.87 0.03
N VAL A 286 34.69 -11.42 -1.03
CA VAL A 286 35.28 -11.05 -2.32
C VAL A 286 35.24 -9.54 -2.61
N LYS A 287 34.89 -8.71 -1.62
CA LYS A 287 34.73 -7.24 -1.79
C LYS A 287 35.95 -6.57 -2.44
N ALA A 288 37.15 -6.93 -2.00
CA ALA A 288 38.39 -6.37 -2.55
C ALA A 288 38.53 -6.61 -4.06
N PHE A 289 38.14 -7.79 -4.55
CA PHE A 289 38.16 -8.11 -5.97
C PHE A 289 37.07 -7.34 -6.74
N HIS A 290 35.87 -7.20 -6.17
CA HIS A 290 34.82 -6.37 -6.77
C HIS A 290 35.24 -4.89 -6.87
N ASP A 291 35.92 -4.36 -5.86
CA ASP A 291 36.45 -2.99 -5.86
C ASP A 291 37.54 -2.79 -6.93
N GLU A 292 38.39 -3.79 -7.15
CA GLU A 292 39.38 -3.77 -8.23
C GLU A 292 38.71 -3.77 -9.62
N ILE A 293 37.62 -4.53 -9.81
CA ILE A 293 36.83 -4.51 -11.05
C ILE A 293 36.26 -3.11 -11.29
N LEU A 294 35.65 -2.49 -10.28
CA LEU A 294 35.08 -1.15 -10.39
C LEU A 294 36.16 -0.10 -10.72
N ALA A 295 37.32 -0.17 -10.06
CA ALA A 295 38.45 0.72 -10.34
C ALA A 295 39.00 0.53 -11.77
N THR A 296 39.21 -0.71 -12.20
CA THR A 296 39.77 -1.05 -13.52
C THR A 296 38.84 -0.64 -14.65
N THR A 297 37.52 -0.76 -14.45
CA THR A 297 36.50 -0.40 -15.45
C THR A 297 36.13 1.08 -15.43
N GLY A 298 36.64 1.87 -14.48
CA GLY A 298 36.29 3.28 -14.31
C GLY A 298 34.88 3.51 -13.77
N LEU A 299 34.28 2.51 -13.11
CA LEU A 299 32.94 2.56 -12.52
C LEU A 299 32.95 2.80 -11.02
N SER A 300 34.12 2.93 -10.38
CA SER A 300 34.20 3.35 -8.98
C SER A 300 33.48 4.69 -8.81
N GLY A 301 32.56 4.81 -7.84
CA GLY A 301 31.60 5.93 -7.65
C GLY A 301 32.18 7.34 -7.53
N ARG A 302 33.49 7.52 -7.71
CA ARG A 302 34.19 8.79 -7.75
C ARG A 302 34.38 9.25 -9.19
N ALA A 303 33.49 10.13 -9.65
CA ALA A 303 33.84 11.14 -10.64
C ALA A 303 34.36 12.40 -9.90
#